data_AF-A0A967LC02-F1
#
_entry.id   AF-A0A967LC02-F1
#
_cell.length_a   1.000
_cell.length_b   1.000
_cell.length_c   1.000
_cell.angle_alpha   90.00
_cell.angle_beta   90.00
_cell.angle_gamma   90.00
#
_symmetry.space_group_name_H-M   'P 1'
#
loop_
_entity.id
_entity.type
_entity.pdbx_description
1 polymer ?
#
loop_
_entity_poly.entity_id
_entity_poly.type
_entity_poly.pdbx_seq_one_letter_code
_entity_poly.pdbx_strand_id
1 'polypeptide(L)'
;MIRAIRLYGTTDASGDLTVTAEVKSWGLLHAVEWIDGTFADGVDAVISFTSSNSAVSRTVLTLTDANDDAWYFPREALHDNAGAGVTYDGTNEIYDRAVVDGILKMVVSSGGNAKAGGCVVYLVT
;
A
#
# COMPACT_ATOMS: atom_id res chain seq x y z
N MET A 1 5.90 -4.34 18.13
CA MET A 1 6.81 -3.24 17.71
C MET A 1 6.33 -2.70 16.36
N ILE A 2 6.58 -1.43 16.01
CA ILE A 2 6.26 -0.91 14.66
C ILE A 2 7.54 -0.91 13.81
N ARG A 3 7.45 -1.48 12.60
CA ARG A 3 8.52 -1.46 11.57
C ARG A 3 8.07 -0.61 10.39
N ALA A 4 8.97 0.24 9.89
CA ALA A 4 8.75 1.06 8.70
C ALA A 4 9.51 0.49 7.48
N ILE A 5 8.83 0.38 6.34
CA ILE A 5 9.40 -0.03 5.06
C ILE A 5 9.25 1.13 4.09
N ARG A 6 10.38 1.59 3.53
CA ARG A 6 10.42 2.76 2.65
C ARG A 6 10.46 2.31 1.19
N LEU A 7 9.59 2.89 0.37
CA LEU A 7 9.50 2.67 -1.06
C LEU A 7 9.62 4.03 -1.75
N TYR A 8 10.85 4.52 -1.89
CA TYR A 8 11.15 5.80 -2.51
C TYR A 8 11.80 5.59 -3.87
N GLY A 9 11.53 6.51 -4.81
CA GLY A 9 12.17 6.47 -6.10
C GLY A 9 12.01 7.77 -6.88
N THR A 10 12.52 7.74 -8.10
CA THR A 10 12.41 8.83 -9.07
C THR A 10 11.81 8.29 -10.34
N THR A 11 10.79 8.96 -10.87
CA THR A 11 10.16 8.58 -12.12
C THR A 11 11.11 8.71 -13.30
N ASP A 12 10.83 7.92 -14.33
CA ASP A 12 11.53 7.99 -15.60
C ASP A 12 11.06 9.18 -16.46
N ALA A 13 11.49 9.22 -17.73
CA ALA A 13 11.07 10.25 -18.67
C ALA A 13 9.57 10.15 -19.08
N SER A 14 8.97 8.97 -18.89
CA SER A 14 7.55 8.68 -19.13
C SER A 14 6.68 9.07 -17.93
N GLY A 15 7.31 9.41 -16.79
CA GLY A 15 6.62 9.77 -15.57
C GLY A 15 6.17 8.57 -14.73
N ASP A 16 6.70 7.37 -15.01
CA ASP A 16 6.39 6.16 -14.26
C ASP A 16 7.51 5.78 -13.29
N LEU A 17 7.16 5.03 -12.24
CA LEU A 17 8.11 4.52 -11.25
C LEU A 17 7.62 3.19 -10.70
N THR A 18 8.53 2.22 -10.55
CA THR A 18 8.30 1.01 -9.76
C THR A 18 9.37 0.88 -8.71
N VAL A 19 8.96 0.73 -7.44
CA VAL A 19 9.87 0.46 -6.32
C VAL A 19 9.43 -0.83 -5.65
N THR A 20 10.37 -1.77 -5.51
CA THR A 20 10.14 -3.06 -4.85
C THR A 20 11.01 -3.12 -3.60
N ALA A 21 10.45 -3.56 -2.46
CA ALA A 21 11.21 -3.78 -1.24
C ALA A 21 12.26 -4.89 -1.45
N GLU A 22 13.46 -4.72 -0.88
CA GLU A 22 14.54 -5.71 -1.00
C GLU A 22 14.29 -6.98 -0.20
N VAL A 23 13.48 -6.87 0.86
CA VAL A 23 13.23 -7.95 1.82
C VAL A 23 11.75 -8.24 1.96
N LYS A 24 11.45 -9.52 2.20
CA LYS A 24 10.12 -9.96 2.58
C LYS A 24 9.71 -9.28 3.87
N SER A 25 8.49 -8.75 3.87
CA SER A 25 7.86 -8.10 4.99
C SER A 25 6.69 -8.94 5.47
N TRP A 26 6.65 -9.16 6.78
CA TRP A 26 5.53 -9.79 7.47
C TRP A 26 5.05 -8.88 8.59
N GLY A 27 3.74 -8.90 8.88
CA GLY A 27 3.10 -8.16 9.99
C GLY A 27 1.68 -7.71 9.67
N LEU A 28 1.05 -7.03 10.63
CA LEU A 28 -0.25 -6.38 10.44
C LEU A 28 -0.06 -4.96 9.91
N LEU A 29 -0.76 -4.60 8.84
CA LEU A 29 -0.72 -3.25 8.27
C LEU A 29 -1.27 -2.23 9.27
N HIS A 30 -0.42 -1.29 9.68
CA HIS A 30 -0.86 -0.17 10.51
C HIS A 30 -1.35 0.98 9.64
N ALA A 31 -0.45 1.49 8.80
CA ALA A 31 -0.67 2.67 7.97
C ALA A 31 0.25 2.66 6.74
N VAL A 32 -0.12 3.49 5.76
CA VAL A 32 0.73 3.90 4.64
C VAL A 32 0.80 5.43 4.68
N GLU A 33 2.01 5.96 4.77
CA GLU A 33 2.29 7.39 4.61
C GLU A 33 2.71 7.61 3.17
N TRP A 34 1.87 8.29 2.39
CA TRP A 34 2.21 8.78 1.07
C TRP A 34 3.03 10.05 1.20
N ILE A 35 4.13 10.10 0.45
CA ILE A 35 5.06 11.21 0.38
C ILE A 35 5.11 11.65 -1.09
N ASP A 36 4.38 12.70 -1.40
CA ASP A 36 4.30 13.26 -2.75
C ASP A 36 5.67 13.75 -3.22
N GLY A 37 6.36 14.50 -2.35
CA GLY A 37 7.70 15.01 -2.59
C GLY A 37 7.74 16.05 -3.70
N THR A 38 8.01 15.61 -4.92
CA THR A 38 8.13 16.48 -6.12
C THR A 38 7.36 15.93 -7.31
N PHE A 39 6.54 14.90 -7.12
CA PHE A 39 5.65 14.42 -8.17
C PHE A 39 4.77 15.56 -8.70
N ALA A 40 4.32 15.42 -9.94
CA ALA A 40 3.30 16.31 -10.48
C ALA A 40 1.94 15.95 -9.88
N ASP A 41 1.08 16.95 -9.66
CA ASP A 41 -0.31 16.75 -9.27
C ASP A 41 -1.04 15.75 -10.19
N GLY A 42 -1.97 14.99 -9.63
CA GLY A 42 -2.73 13.97 -10.35
C GLY A 42 -2.05 12.60 -10.35
N VAL A 43 -1.33 12.25 -9.29
CA VAL A 43 -0.60 10.97 -9.23
C VAL A 43 -1.57 9.81 -9.03
N ASP A 44 -1.51 8.85 -9.95
CA ASP A 44 -2.06 7.52 -9.76
C ASP A 44 -0.98 6.56 -9.24
N ALA A 45 -1.25 5.92 -8.10
CA ALA A 45 -0.31 5.01 -7.46
C ALA A 45 -0.98 3.76 -6.89
N VAL A 46 -0.29 2.62 -6.94
CA VAL A 46 -0.71 1.35 -6.36
C VAL A 46 0.39 0.81 -5.45
N ILE A 47 0.06 0.65 -4.18
CA ILE A 47 0.88 -0.07 -3.20
C ILE A 47 0.30 -1.48 -3.08
N SER A 48 1.16 -2.49 -3.21
CA SER A 48 0.80 -3.91 -3.21
C SER A 48 1.88 -4.75 -2.54
N PHE A 49 1.59 -6.03 -2.31
CA PHE A 49 2.61 -7.03 -2.03
C PHE A 49 2.33 -8.34 -2.78
N THR A 50 3.39 -9.07 -3.13
CA THR A 50 3.27 -10.43 -3.65
C THR A 50 3.36 -11.42 -2.50
N SER A 51 2.30 -12.20 -2.27
CA SER A 51 2.23 -13.17 -1.17
C SER A 51 3.38 -14.18 -1.23
N SER A 52 4.04 -14.41 -0.10
CA SER A 52 5.13 -15.40 0.00
C SER A 52 4.69 -16.82 -0.33
N ASN A 53 3.42 -17.16 -0.11
CA ASN A 53 2.91 -18.53 -0.22
C ASN A 53 2.21 -18.79 -1.54
N SER A 54 1.29 -17.90 -1.95
CA SER A 54 0.48 -18.10 -3.16
C SER A 54 1.04 -17.43 -4.41
N ALA A 55 2.07 -16.58 -4.26
CA ALA A 55 2.56 -15.68 -5.31
C ALA A 55 1.51 -14.72 -5.89
N VAL A 56 0.33 -14.61 -5.25
CA VAL A 56 -0.72 -13.68 -5.66
C VAL A 56 -0.36 -12.26 -5.21
N SER A 57 -0.54 -11.29 -6.11
CA SER A 57 -0.44 -9.88 -5.78
C SER A 57 -1.68 -9.43 -5.03
N ARG A 58 -1.50 -8.79 -3.87
CA ARG A 58 -2.57 -8.18 -3.07
C ARG A 58 -2.37 -6.68 -3.02
N THR A 59 -3.40 -5.93 -3.35
CA THR A 59 -3.40 -4.47 -3.23
C THR A 59 -3.54 -4.06 -1.77
N VAL A 60 -2.73 -3.10 -1.35
CA VAL A 60 -2.77 -2.48 -0.02
C VAL A 60 -3.50 -1.15 -0.07
N LEU A 61 -3.17 -0.32 -1.06
CA LEU A 61 -3.73 1.02 -1.24
C LEU A 61 -3.65 1.38 -2.73
N THR A 62 -4.75 1.93 -3.24
CA THR A 62 -4.77 2.63 -4.53
C THR A 62 -5.00 4.09 -4.24
N LEU A 63 -4.18 4.95 -4.84
CA LEU A 63 -4.35 6.39 -4.87
C LEU A 63 -4.72 6.79 -6.28
N THR A 64 -5.68 7.72 -6.37
CA THR A 64 -6.13 8.31 -7.61
C THR A 64 -6.10 9.82 -7.45
N ASP A 65 -5.53 10.51 -8.44
CA ASP A 65 -5.39 11.97 -8.44
C ASP A 65 -4.76 12.55 -7.14
N ALA A 66 -3.73 11.91 -6.60
CA ALA A 66 -3.05 12.39 -5.39
C ALA A 66 -2.19 13.62 -5.69
N ASN A 67 -2.25 14.63 -4.79
CA ASN A 67 -1.56 15.93 -4.95
C ASN A 67 -0.74 16.35 -3.72
N ASP A 68 -0.90 15.66 -2.59
CA ASP A 68 -0.34 16.07 -1.30
C ASP A 68 0.06 14.85 -0.46
N ASP A 69 1.00 15.07 0.47
CA ASP A 69 1.35 14.10 1.51
C ASP A 69 0.12 13.71 2.34
N ALA A 70 -0.05 12.41 2.60
CA ALA A 70 -1.22 11.92 3.32
C ALA A 70 -0.97 10.61 4.06
N TRP A 71 -1.73 10.41 5.14
CA TRP A 71 -1.73 9.16 5.91
C TRP A 71 -2.99 8.36 5.62
N TYR A 72 -2.80 7.09 5.24
CA TYR A 72 -3.87 6.15 4.98
C TYR A 72 -3.79 4.99 5.96
N PHE A 73 -4.95 4.50 6.38
CA PHE A 73 -5.06 3.37 7.30
C PHE A 73 -5.91 2.25 6.67
N PRO A 74 -5.45 1.57 5.60
CA PRO A 74 -6.23 0.53 4.94
C PRO A 74 -6.59 -0.61 5.89
N ARG A 75 -7.77 -1.19 5.70
CA ARG A 75 -8.34 -2.29 6.49
C ARG A 75 -9.00 -3.31 5.58
N GLU A 76 -9.12 -4.54 6.06
CA GLU A 76 -9.81 -5.63 5.38
C GLU A 76 -11.02 -6.08 6.22
N ALA A 77 -12.09 -6.49 5.53
CA ALA A 77 -13.25 -7.07 6.18
C ALA A 77 -12.86 -8.41 6.85
N LEU A 78 -13.33 -8.60 8.08
CA LEU A 78 -13.16 -9.86 8.80
C LEU A 78 -14.16 -10.89 8.27
N HIS A 79 -13.74 -12.15 8.27
CA HIS A 79 -14.56 -13.27 7.83
C HIS A 79 -14.70 -14.30 8.95
N ASP A 80 -15.84 -14.98 8.99
CA ASP A 80 -16.09 -16.13 9.86
C ASP A 80 -15.43 -17.41 9.31
N ASN A 81 -15.65 -18.54 9.99
CA ASN A 81 -15.08 -19.82 9.59
C ASN A 81 -15.64 -20.38 8.26
N ALA A 82 -16.76 -19.84 7.77
CA ALA A 82 -17.32 -20.17 6.46
C ALA A 82 -16.84 -19.21 5.35
N GLY A 83 -16.02 -18.21 5.70
CA GLY A 83 -15.59 -17.18 4.78
C GLY A 83 -16.65 -16.11 4.50
N ALA A 84 -17.69 -15.99 5.32
CA ALA A 84 -18.67 -14.92 5.22
C ALA A 84 -18.25 -13.71 6.07
N GLY A 85 -18.58 -12.50 5.64
CA GLY A 85 -18.25 -11.27 6.36
C GLY A 85 -18.85 -11.24 7.77
N VAL A 86 -18.02 -10.90 8.77
CA VAL A 86 -18.49 -10.71 10.15
C VAL A 86 -19.12 -9.34 10.26
N THR A 87 -20.33 -9.26 10.81
CA THR A 87 -21.07 -8.00 10.99
C THR A 87 -21.38 -7.73 12.45
N TYR A 88 -21.48 -6.46 12.85
CA TYR A 88 -21.85 -6.09 14.23
C TYR A 88 -23.36 -5.89 14.44
N ASP A 89 -24.14 -5.78 13.36
CA ASP A 89 -25.60 -5.59 13.39
C ASP A 89 -26.36 -6.44 12.35
N GLY A 90 -25.68 -7.41 11.72
CA GLY A 90 -26.24 -8.25 10.67
C GLY A 90 -26.12 -7.68 9.25
N THR A 91 -25.68 -6.43 9.06
CA THR A 91 -25.52 -5.80 7.73
C THR A 91 -24.16 -5.13 7.54
N ASN A 92 -23.62 -4.49 8.57
CA ASN A 92 -22.37 -3.72 8.48
C ASN A 92 -21.17 -4.57 8.89
N GLU A 93 -20.21 -4.72 7.96
CA GLU A 93 -19.01 -5.52 8.16
C GLU A 93 -18.03 -4.89 9.18
N ILE A 94 -17.32 -5.75 9.89
CA ILE A 94 -16.23 -5.37 10.79
C ILE A 94 -14.92 -5.40 10.00
N TYR A 95 -14.11 -4.35 10.14
CA TYR A 95 -12.83 -4.20 9.46
C TYR A 95 -11.68 -4.18 10.46
N ASP A 96 -10.58 -4.85 10.13
CA ASP A 96 -9.34 -4.82 10.92
C ASP A 96 -8.11 -4.71 10.01
N ARG A 97 -6.92 -4.66 10.60
CA ARG A 97 -5.64 -4.55 9.92
C ARG A 97 -5.42 -5.74 8.98
N ALA A 98 -5.05 -5.44 7.75
CA ALA A 98 -4.67 -6.44 6.76
C ALA A 98 -3.39 -7.18 7.18
N VAL A 99 -3.31 -8.46 6.86
CA VAL A 99 -2.06 -9.23 6.97
C VAL A 99 -1.20 -8.94 5.74
N VAL A 100 0.02 -8.50 5.97
CA VAL A 100 1.06 -8.40 4.95
C VAL A 100 2.03 -9.56 5.16
N ASP A 101 2.24 -10.36 4.12
CA ASP A 101 3.25 -11.42 4.06
C ASP A 101 3.78 -11.50 2.63
N GLY A 102 4.87 -10.79 2.36
CA GLY A 102 5.42 -10.75 1.01
C GLY A 102 6.40 -9.63 0.74
N ILE A 103 6.75 -9.49 -0.53
CA ILE A 103 7.58 -8.38 -1.01
C ILE A 103 6.64 -7.23 -1.38
N LEU A 104 6.81 -6.09 -0.69
CA LEU A 104 6.05 -4.86 -0.96
C LEU A 104 6.53 -4.22 -2.26
N LYS A 105 5.60 -3.61 -2.99
CA LYS A 105 5.84 -2.90 -4.25
C LYS A 105 4.95 -1.66 -4.32
N MET A 106 5.53 -0.56 -4.79
CA MET A 106 4.82 0.65 -5.19
C MET A 106 4.98 0.83 -6.70
N VAL A 107 3.89 1.15 -7.39
CA VAL A 107 3.87 1.54 -8.79
C VAL A 107 3.22 2.91 -8.89
N VAL A 108 3.86 3.84 -9.57
CA VAL A 108 3.34 5.16 -9.93
C VAL A 108 3.24 5.21 -11.44
N SER A 109 2.10 5.63 -11.98
CA SER A 109 1.85 5.67 -13.44
C SER A 109 1.88 7.08 -14.05
N SER A 110 1.84 8.14 -13.23
CA SER A 110 1.71 9.53 -13.70
C SER A 110 2.39 10.57 -12.79
N GLY A 111 3.59 10.28 -12.27
CA GLY A 111 4.30 11.18 -11.34
C GLY A 111 5.04 12.36 -12.00
N GLY A 112 5.02 12.49 -13.33
CA GLY A 112 5.75 13.51 -14.09
C GLY A 112 7.22 13.15 -14.35
N ASN A 113 7.87 13.78 -15.34
CA ASN A 113 9.23 13.44 -15.78
C ASN A 113 10.29 13.77 -14.71
N ALA A 114 11.09 12.77 -14.33
CA ALA A 114 12.24 12.90 -13.43
C ALA A 114 11.89 13.54 -12.07
N LYS A 115 10.76 13.11 -11.49
CA LYS A 115 10.25 13.58 -10.19
C LYS A 115 10.43 12.50 -9.14
N ALA A 116 10.59 12.90 -7.88
CA ALA A 116 10.85 11.99 -6.77
C ALA A 116 9.78 12.08 -5.68
N GLY A 117 9.47 10.93 -5.09
CA GLY A 117 8.50 10.75 -4.02
C GLY A 117 8.41 9.28 -3.62
N GLY A 118 7.34 8.88 -2.94
CA GLY A 118 7.03 7.49 -2.67
C GLY A 118 6.17 7.27 -1.43
N CYS A 119 6.41 6.18 -0.70
CA CYS A 119 5.64 5.91 0.51
C CYS A 119 6.42 5.18 1.60
N VAL A 120 5.87 5.22 2.82
CA VAL A 120 6.32 4.42 3.96
C VAL A 120 5.18 3.52 4.41
N VAL A 121 5.44 2.21 4.43
CA VAL A 121 4.49 1.21 4.94
C VAL A 121 4.87 0.86 6.37
N TYR A 122 3.94 1.06 7.30
CA TYR A 122 4.11 0.75 8.72
C TYR A 122 3.43 -0.56 9.06
N LEU A 123 4.20 -1.52 9.59
CA LEU A 123 3.70 -2.83 10.04
C LEU A 123 3.86 -2.99 11.55
N VAL A 124 2.86 -3.58 12.19
CA VAL A 124 2.96 -4.09 13.56
C VAL A 124 3.43 -5.54 13.50
N THR A 125 4.54 -5.82 14.18
CA THR A 125 5.17 -7.15 14.29
C THR A 125 5.39 -7.53 15.74
#